data_AF-A0A9E1R8K0-F1
#
_entry.id   AF-A0A9E1R8K0-F1
#
_cell.length_a   1.000
_cell.length_b   1.000
_cell.length_c   1.000
_cell.angle_alpha   90.00
_cell.angle_beta   90.00
_cell.angle_gamma   90.00
#
_symmetry.space_group_name_H-M   'P 1'
#
loop_
_entity.id
_entity.type
_entity.pdbx_description
1 polymer ?
#
loop_
_entity_poly.entity_id
_entity_poly.type
_entity_poly.pdbx_seq_one_letter_code
_entity_poly.pdbx_strand_id
1 'polypeptide(L)'
;MLQGLVEAGAVKAVSIIANGTIIHAEICTLSGDKKVITTHAGSIKTWASIDSAAKWLKKVGLGTIKLEVGKWSPNQKSMTF
;
A
#
# COMPACT_ATOMS: atom_id res chain seq x y z
N MET A 1 12.31 -6.32 0.26
CA MET A 1 12.20 -6.08 -1.19
C MET A 1 11.77 -4.65 -1.50
N LEU A 2 10.68 -4.13 -0.92
CA LEU A 2 10.20 -2.78 -1.23
C LEU A 2 11.18 -1.65 -0.87
N GLN A 3 11.81 -1.69 0.32
CA GLN A 3 12.82 -0.68 0.72
C GLN A 3 13.94 -0.56 -0.32
N GLY A 4 14.52 -1.68 -0.76
CA GLY A 4 15.55 -1.66 -1.79
C GLY A 4 15.10 -1.05 -3.12
N LEU A 5 13.83 -1.19 -3.52
CA LEU A 5 13.29 -0.53 -4.71
C LEU A 5 13.12 0.98 -4.51
N VAL A 6 12.77 1.41 -3.30
CA VAL A 6 12.65 2.84 -2.95
C VAL A 6 14.03 3.48 -2.90
N GLU A 7 15.02 2.82 -2.28
CA GLU A 7 16.41 3.28 -2.20
C GLU A 7 17.09 3.34 -3.57
N ALA A 8 16.79 2.38 -4.46
CA ALA A 8 17.25 2.39 -5.85
C ALA A 8 16.54 3.43 -6.73
N GLY A 9 15.57 4.19 -6.19
CA GLY A 9 14.78 5.16 -6.95
C GLY A 9 13.87 4.54 -8.01
N ALA A 10 13.61 3.23 -7.93
CA ALA A 10 12.84 2.49 -8.94
C ALA A 10 11.31 2.65 -8.78
N VAL A 11 10.86 3.31 -7.72
CA VAL A 11 9.44 3.56 -7.43
C VAL A 11 9.05 4.95 -7.93
N LYS A 12 8.14 4.97 -8.92
CA LYS A 12 7.58 6.20 -9.49
C LYS A 12 6.45 6.76 -8.62
N ALA A 13 5.58 5.89 -8.14
CA ALA A 13 4.44 6.26 -7.32
C ALA A 13 4.00 5.09 -6.45
N VAL A 14 3.31 5.41 -5.35
CA VAL A 14 2.68 4.44 -4.46
C VAL A 14 1.21 4.80 -4.30
N SER A 15 0.37 3.79 -4.32
CA SER A 15 -1.07 3.92 -4.10
C SER A 15 -1.51 2.97 -2.98
N ILE A 16 -2.22 3.49 -1.98
CA ILE A 16 -2.98 2.67 -1.04
C ILE A 16 -4.34 2.41 -1.67
N ILE A 17 -4.73 1.15 -1.75
CA ILE A 17 -6.04 0.73 -2.25
C ILE A 17 -6.86 0.22 -1.08
N ALA A 18 -7.90 0.97 -0.75
CA ALA A 18 -8.89 0.55 0.23
C ALA A 18 -10.00 -0.23 -0.49
N ASN A 19 -9.97 -1.55 -0.34
CA ASN A 19 -10.96 -2.46 -0.91
C ASN A 19 -11.79 -3.07 0.22
N GLY A 20 -12.91 -2.42 0.52
CA GLY A 20 -13.73 -2.77 1.67
C GLY A 20 -12.97 -2.65 3.00
N THR A 21 -12.92 -3.73 3.77
CA THR A 21 -12.17 -3.79 5.05
C THR A 21 -10.68 -4.09 4.87
N ILE A 22 -10.26 -4.44 3.65
CA ILE A 22 -8.89 -4.84 3.36
C ILE A 22 -8.18 -3.70 2.64
N ILE A 23 -7.13 -3.19 3.28
CA ILE A 23 -6.28 -2.18 2.69
C ILE A 23 -4.99 -2.85 2.25
N HIS A 24 -4.59 -2.61 1.02
CA HIS A 24 -3.29 -3.02 0.49
C HIS A 24 -2.66 -1.84 -0.22
N ALA A 25 -1.42 -2.00 -0.67
CA ALA A 25 -0.70 -0.95 -1.35
C ALA A 25 0.00 -1.51 -2.59
N GLU A 26 0.01 -0.70 -3.63
CA GLU A 26 0.65 -0.97 -4.90
C GLU A 26 1.74 0.07 -5.15
N ILE A 27 2.81 -0.36 -5.78
CA ILE A 27 3.83 0.51 -6.33
C ILE A 27 3.71 0.53 -7.85
N CYS A 28 3.93 1.70 -8.42
CA CYS A 28 4.17 1.86 -9.84
C CYS A 28 5.68 2.02 -10.02
N THR A 29 6.30 1.12 -10.78
CA THR A 29 7.72 1.23 -11.12
C THR A 29 7.93 2.32 -12.17
N LEU A 30 9.18 2.73 -12.36
CA LEU A 30 9.53 3.66 -13.45
C LEU A 30 9.11 3.15 -14.84
N SER A 31 9.14 1.83 -15.04
CA SER A 31 8.71 1.15 -16.27
C SER A 31 7.19 1.18 -16.49
N GLY A 32 6.41 1.61 -15.50
CA GLY A 32 4.95 1.68 -15.57
C GLY A 32 4.23 0.43 -15.04
N ASP A 33 4.97 -0.60 -14.62
CA ASP A 33 4.39 -1.79 -14.03
C ASP A 33 3.83 -1.50 -12.63
N LYS A 34 2.59 -1.94 -12.41
CA LYS A 34 2.00 -1.94 -11.07
C LYS A 34 2.32 -3.25 -10.38
N LYS A 35 2.87 -3.17 -9.17
CA LYS A 35 3.16 -4.32 -8.32
C LYS A 35 2.53 -4.15 -6.95
N VAL A 36 1.79 -5.17 -6.52
CA VAL A 36 1.24 -5.23 -5.16
C VAL A 36 2.38 -5.49 -4.17
N ILE A 37 2.36 -4.80 -3.03
CA ILE A 37 3.33 -5.00 -1.97
C ILE A 37 3.05 -6.34 -1.29
N THR A 38 4.07 -7.20 -1.26
CA THR A 38 4.01 -8.51 -0.60
C THR A 38 4.87 -8.55 0.66
N THR A 39 4.54 -9.46 1.57
CA THR A 39 5.36 -9.82 2.71
C THR A 39 6.58 -10.62 2.26
N HIS A 40 7.54 -10.85 3.15
CA HIS A 40 8.70 -11.70 2.86
C HIS A 40 8.31 -13.14 2.49
N ALA A 41 7.14 -13.60 2.95
CA ALA A 41 6.58 -14.91 2.62
C ALA A 41 5.81 -14.93 1.27
N GLY A 42 5.77 -13.82 0.54
CA GLY A 42 5.11 -13.72 -0.77
C GLY A 42 3.60 -13.42 -0.72
N SER A 43 2.97 -13.44 0.46
CA SER A 43 1.56 -13.06 0.60
C SER A 43 1.36 -11.55 0.43
N ILE A 44 0.20 -11.12 -0.05
CA ILE A 44 -0.13 -9.68 -0.14
C ILE A 44 -0.08 -9.06 1.26
N LYS A 45 0.66 -7.96 1.40
CA LYS A 45 0.68 -7.22 2.65
C LYS A 45 -0.58 -6.37 2.75
N THR A 46 -1.38 -6.67 3.75
CA THR A 46 -2.61 -5.95 4.04
C THR A 46 -2.53 -5.23 5.39
N TRP A 47 -3.41 -4.24 5.55
CA TRP A 47 -3.58 -3.46 6.77
C TRP A 47 -5.06 -3.34 7.10
N ALA A 48 -5.35 -3.17 8.39
CA ALA A 48 -6.71 -2.91 8.88
C ALA A 48 -7.14 -1.45 8.74
N SER A 49 -6.21 -0.52 8.49
CA SER A 49 -6.49 0.93 8.42
C SER A 49 -5.51 1.66 7.50
N ILE A 50 -5.98 2.78 6.91
CA ILE A 50 -5.18 3.60 5.99
C ILE A 50 -3.99 4.21 6.73
N ASP A 51 -4.20 4.65 7.97
CA ASP A 51 -3.16 5.18 8.85
C ASP A 51 -2.01 4.18 9.05
N SER A 52 -2.32 2.92 9.37
CA SER A 52 -1.32 1.86 9.55
C SER A 52 -0.53 1.59 8.26
N ALA A 53 -1.21 1.65 7.10
CA ALA A 53 -0.54 1.52 5.80
C ALA A 53 0.38 2.72 5.53
N ALA A 54 -0.11 3.95 5.74
CA ALA A 54 0.65 5.18 5.52
C ALA A 54 1.88 5.29 6.43
N LYS A 55 1.75 4.96 7.72
CA LYS A 55 2.87 4.92 8.68
C LYS A 55 3.94 3.92 8.24
N TRP A 56 3.53 2.75 7.76
CA TRP A 56 4.48 1.76 7.27
C TRP A 56 5.18 2.23 5.99
N LEU A 57 4.46 2.80 5.03
CA LEU A 57 5.05 3.36 3.80
C LEU A 57 6.01 4.52 4.10
N LYS A 58 5.69 5.37 5.08
CA LYS A 58 6.61 6.42 5.56
C LYS A 58 7.91 5.83 6.11
N LYS A 59 7.83 4.75 6.91
CA LYS A 59 9.01 4.04 7.43
C LYS A 59 9.87 3.42 6.31
N VAL A 60 9.25 3.08 5.19
CA VAL A 60 9.93 2.55 4.00
C VAL A 60 10.62 3.66 3.17
N GLY A 61 10.34 4.93 3.45
CA GLY A 61 10.95 6.07 2.76
C GLY A 61 10.05 6.78 1.76
N LEU A 62 8.74 6.49 1.76
CA LEU A 62 7.78 7.12 0.85
C LEU A 62 7.13 8.34 1.50
N GLY A 63 7.29 9.51 0.87
CA GLY A 63 6.75 10.78 1.38
C GLY A 63 5.38 11.18 0.81
N THR A 64 5.05 10.74 -0.41
CA THR A 64 3.77 11.03 -1.07
C THR A 64 3.10 9.73 -1.50
N ILE A 65 1.81 9.62 -1.20
CA ILE A 65 1.03 8.41 -1.38
C ILE A 65 -0.33 8.79 -1.98
N LYS A 66 -0.77 8.08 -3.03
CA LYS A 66 -2.14 8.20 -3.55
C LYS A 66 -3.05 7.27 -2.76
N LEU A 67 -4.29 7.68 -2.56
CA LEU A 67 -5.30 6.87 -1.89
C LEU A 67 -6.46 6.61 -2.84
N GLU A 68 -6.69 5.34 -3.16
CA GLU A 68 -7.79 4.86 -3.97
C GLU A 68 -8.91 4.36 -3.04
N VAL A 69 -10.02 5.12 -2.99
CA VAL A 69 -11.18 4.84 -2.13
C VAL A 69 -12.39 4.31 -2.89
N GLY A 70 -12.29 4.04 -4.20
CA GLY A 70 -13.45 3.70 -5.04
C GLY A 70 -14.21 2.44 -4.60
N LYS A 71 -13.57 1.54 -3.85
CA LYS A 71 -14.18 0.32 -3.28
C LYS A 71 -14.32 0.38 -1.75
N TRP A 72 -14.12 1.56 -1.15
CA TRP A 72 -14.15 1.75 0.30
C TRP A 72 -15.43 2.48 0.71
N SER A 73 -16.18 1.90 1.66
CA SER A 73 -17.36 2.57 2.21
C SER A 73 -17.02 3.28 3.52
N PRO A 74 -17.43 4.54 3.72
CA PRO A 74 -17.08 5.33 4.92
C PRO A 74 -17.65 4.75 6.23
N ASN A 75 -18.76 4.00 6.18
CA ASN A 75 -19.35 3.33 7.33
C ASN A 75 -18.86 1.88 7.54
N GLN A 76 -17.82 1.46 6.82
CA GLN A 76 -17.34 0.09 6.87
C GLN A 76 -16.47 -0.12 8.12
N LYS A 77 -17.09 -0.62 9.18
CA LYS A 77 -16.39 -1.03 10.40
C LYS A 77 -15.55 -2.27 10.11
N SER A 78 -14.31 -2.27 10.60
CA SER A 78 -13.47 -3.48 10.63
C SER A 78 -14.27 -4.58 11.32
N MET A 79 -14.33 -5.78 10.73
CA MET A 79 -14.92 -6.94 11.40
C MET A 79 -14.18 -7.12 12.72
N THR A 80 -14.86 -6.78 13.80
CA THR A 80 -14.40 -7.08 15.15
C THR A 80 -14.57 -8.59 15.28
N PHE A 81 -13.46 -9.33 15.27
CA PHE A 81 -13.44 -10.74 15.62
C PHE A 81 -13.50 -10.88 17.14
#